data_AF-A0A0P9Z6J4-F1
#
_entry.id   AF-A0A0P9Z6J4-F1
#
_cell.length_a   1.000
_cell.length_b   1.000
_cell.length_c   1.000
_cell.angle_alpha   90.00
_cell.angle_beta   90.00
_cell.angle_gamma   90.00
#
_symmetry.space_group_name_H-M   'P 1'
#
loop_
_entity.id
_entity.type
_entity.pdbx_description
1 polymer ?
#
loop_
_entity_poly.entity_id
_entity_poly.type
_entity_poly.pdbx_seq_one_letter_code
_entity_poly.pdbx_strand_id
1 'polypeptide(L)'
;MTTQHNPNVLAKQGNAEDIKAQIREFLVGQLSEWGIDPDEAFINGMGTSVGERMVIFSRSISEDAWHRVYENDEVEYADGPDSGLFSVQYSFADEHRIAEPSLDEVAELINQLVADFG
;
A
#
# COMPACT_ATOMS: atom_id res chain seq x y z
N MET A 1 -30.31 4.74 10.35
CA MET A 1 -29.01 4.05 10.31
C MET A 1 -27.97 5.08 10.67
N THR A 2 -27.47 5.06 11.90
CA THR A 2 -26.42 5.97 12.35
C THR A 2 -25.09 5.42 11.84
N THR A 3 -24.50 6.09 10.85
CA THR A 3 -23.08 5.94 10.50
C THR A 3 -22.29 6.34 11.73
N GLN A 4 -21.87 5.35 12.51
CA GLN A 4 -20.97 5.55 13.63
C GLN A 4 -19.60 5.82 13.01
N HIS A 5 -19.34 7.07 12.64
CA HIS A 5 -18.02 7.49 12.18
C HIS A 5 -17.06 7.30 13.36
N ASN A 6 -16.01 6.49 13.16
CA ASN A 6 -14.90 6.41 14.09
C ASN A 6 -14.36 7.84 14.29
N PRO A 7 -14.30 8.37 15.53
CA PRO A 7 -13.81 9.73 15.77
C PRO A 7 -12.39 9.97 15.20
N ASN A 8 -11.57 8.93 15.08
CA ASN A 8 -10.27 9.01 14.40
C ASN A 8 -10.42 9.32 12.90
N VAL A 9 -11.43 8.77 12.22
CA VAL A 9 -11.66 9.00 10.79
C VAL A 9 -12.03 10.47 10.52
N LEU A 10 -12.90 11.07 11.34
CA LEU A 10 -13.27 12.48 11.18
C LEU A 10 -12.09 13.43 11.44
N ALA A 11 -11.24 13.11 12.42
CA ALA A 11 -10.02 13.87 12.69
C ALA A 11 -9.02 13.75 11.52
N LYS A 12 -8.82 12.54 10.99
CA LYS A 12 -7.95 12.30 9.82
C LYS A 12 -8.45 13.00 8.56
N GLN A 13 -9.76 13.05 8.33
CA GLN A 13 -10.32 13.80 7.19
C GLN A 13 -10.00 15.30 7.25
N GLY A 14 -9.98 15.90 8.46
CA GLY A 14 -9.63 17.31 8.65
C GLY A 14 -8.18 17.64 8.33
N ASN A 15 -7.27 16.66 8.48
CA ASN A 15 -5.82 16.81 8.30
C ASN A 15 -5.27 15.88 7.22
N ALA A 16 -6.11 15.43 6.27
CA ALA A 16 -5.77 14.34 5.36
C ALA A 16 -4.53 14.63 4.50
N GLU A 17 -4.40 15.86 4.02
CA GLU A 17 -3.26 16.25 3.18
C GLU A 17 -1.95 16.30 3.98
N ASP A 18 -1.99 16.72 5.25
CA ASP A 18 -0.82 16.72 6.12
C ASP A 18 -0.38 15.28 6.45
N ILE A 19 -1.33 14.38 6.74
CA ILE A 19 -1.04 12.97 7.03
C ILE A 19 -0.48 12.28 5.78
N LYS A 20 -1.07 12.50 4.60
CA LYS A 20 -0.53 11.97 3.34
C LYS A 20 0.88 12.48 3.05
N ALA A 21 1.16 13.75 3.32
CA ALA A 21 2.50 14.31 3.16
C ALA A 21 3.51 13.63 4.09
N GLN A 22 3.15 13.37 5.35
CA GLN A 22 3.99 12.67 6.33
C GLN A 22 4.20 11.20 5.97
N ILE A 23 3.15 10.49 5.52
CA ILE A 23 3.24 9.13 4.98
C ILE A 23 4.24 9.11 3.82
N ARG A 24 4.10 10.03 2.86
CA ARG A 24 4.97 10.09 1.69
C ARG A 24 6.42 10.38 2.07
N GLU A 25 6.65 11.34 2.96
CA GLU A 25 7.99 11.69 3.44
C GLU A 25 8.67 10.49 4.11
N PHE A 26 7.95 9.78 4.98
CA PHE A 26 8.44 8.55 5.62
C PHE A 26 8.80 7.49 4.58
N LEU A 27 7.87 7.17 3.67
CA LEU A 27 8.07 6.13 2.66
C LEU A 27 9.21 6.47 1.70
N VAL A 28 9.33 7.71 1.24
CA VAL A 28 10.48 8.14 0.41
C VAL A 28 11.78 7.97 1.17
N GLY A 29 11.82 8.31 2.47
CA GLY A 29 12.99 8.11 3.30
C GLY A 29 13.43 6.64 3.38
N GLN A 30 12.48 5.75 3.68
CA GLN A 30 12.76 4.31 3.84
C GLN A 30 13.06 3.62 2.50
N LEU A 31 12.26 3.87 1.47
CA LEU A 31 12.34 3.17 0.19
C LEU A 31 13.48 3.67 -0.71
N SER A 32 14.08 4.81 -0.38
CA SER A 32 15.24 5.35 -1.10
C SER A 32 16.45 4.40 -1.09
N GLU A 33 16.57 3.54 -0.09
CA GLU A 33 17.62 2.52 -0.02
C GLU A 33 17.58 1.57 -1.22
N TRP A 34 16.37 1.21 -1.68
CA TRP A 34 16.15 0.37 -2.86
C TRP A 34 15.93 1.17 -4.15
N GLY A 35 16.02 2.51 -4.08
CA GLY A 35 15.79 3.39 -5.23
C GLY A 35 14.33 3.39 -5.72
N ILE A 36 13.38 3.15 -4.82
CA ILE A 36 11.94 3.07 -5.15
C ILE A 36 11.23 4.37 -4.84
N ASP A 37 10.42 4.84 -5.78
CA ASP A 37 9.42 5.88 -5.54
C ASP A 37 8.09 5.23 -5.08
N PRO A 38 7.59 5.54 -3.87
CA PRO A 38 6.33 4.97 -3.37
C PRO A 38 5.08 5.33 -4.18
N ASP A 39 5.14 6.37 -5.02
CA ASP A 39 4.05 6.74 -5.92
C ASP A 39 4.12 6.02 -7.27
N GLU A 40 5.28 5.46 -7.63
CA GLU A 40 5.51 4.78 -8.92
C GLU A 40 5.77 3.27 -8.78
N ALA A 41 5.83 2.74 -7.55
CA ALA A 41 5.83 1.32 -7.27
C ALA A 41 4.46 0.84 -6.81
N PHE A 42 3.99 -0.24 -7.41
CA PHE A 42 2.64 -0.76 -7.27
C PHE A 42 2.63 -2.15 -6.62
N ILE A 43 1.76 -2.32 -5.64
CA ILE A 43 1.41 -3.62 -5.09
C ILE A 43 0.31 -4.20 -5.98
N ASN A 44 0.66 -5.21 -6.77
CA ASN A 44 -0.30 -5.88 -7.64
C ASN A 44 -0.67 -7.24 -7.05
N GLY A 45 -1.97 -7.55 -7.09
CA GLY A 45 -2.54 -8.82 -6.66
C GLY A 45 -3.32 -9.49 -7.80
N MET A 46 -2.97 -10.72 -8.13
CA MET A 46 -3.74 -11.59 -8.99
C MET A 46 -4.83 -12.31 -8.20
N GLY A 47 -5.97 -12.46 -8.86
CA GLY A 47 -7.06 -13.29 -8.41
C GLY A 47 -7.50 -14.22 -9.53
N THR A 48 -8.34 -15.18 -9.17
CA THR A 48 -9.07 -15.98 -10.15
C THR A 48 -10.48 -15.41 -10.25
N SER A 49 -10.82 -14.83 -11.40
CA SER A 49 -12.20 -14.42 -11.70
C SER A 49 -12.69 -15.23 -12.88
N VAL A 50 -13.80 -15.96 -12.69
CA VAL A 50 -14.42 -16.80 -13.73
C VAL A 50 -13.44 -17.80 -14.39
N GLY A 51 -12.47 -18.32 -13.61
CA GLY A 51 -11.49 -19.30 -14.09
C GLY A 51 -10.29 -18.71 -14.85
N GLU A 52 -10.21 -17.39 -15.01
CA GLU A 52 -9.06 -16.70 -15.59
C GLU A 52 -8.23 -16.01 -14.50
N ARG A 53 -6.91 -16.12 -14.60
CA ARG A 53 -5.97 -15.45 -13.72
C ARG A 53 -5.77 -14.01 -14.25
N MET A 54 -6.22 -13.03 -13.48
CA MET A 54 -6.12 -11.62 -13.83
C MET A 54 -5.75 -10.78 -12.63
N VAL A 55 -5.19 -9.59 -12.86
CA VAL A 55 -4.88 -8.64 -11.79
C VAL A 55 -6.18 -8.03 -11.28
N ILE A 56 -6.52 -8.29 -10.03
CA ILE A 56 -7.76 -7.81 -9.39
C ILE A 56 -7.51 -6.66 -8.41
N PHE A 57 -6.25 -6.40 -8.08
CA PHE A 57 -5.82 -5.36 -7.16
C PHE A 57 -4.54 -4.72 -7.68
N SER A 58 -4.49 -3.39 -7.66
CA SER A 58 -3.28 -2.63 -7.95
C SER A 58 -3.39 -1.25 -7.30
N ARG A 59 -2.41 -0.88 -6.46
CA ARG A 59 -2.29 0.43 -5.81
C ARG A 59 -0.82 0.79 -5.66
N SER A 60 -0.49 2.08 -5.70
CA SER A 60 0.86 2.48 -5.30
C SER A 60 1.10 2.18 -3.81
N ILE A 61 2.37 2.10 -3.39
CA ILE A 61 2.70 1.91 -1.96
C ILE A 61 2.13 3.07 -1.13
N SER A 62 2.24 4.32 -1.62
CA SER A 62 1.69 5.50 -0.94
C SER A 62 0.16 5.49 -0.84
N GLU A 63 -0.53 5.06 -1.89
CA GLU A 63 -2.00 4.93 -1.90
C GLU A 63 -2.48 3.85 -0.93
N ASP A 64 -1.82 2.69 -0.91
CA ASP A 64 -2.20 1.63 0.03
C ASP A 64 -1.90 2.05 1.47
N ALA A 65 -0.74 2.65 1.73
CA ALA A 65 -0.39 3.18 3.06
C ALA A 65 -1.43 4.17 3.58
N TRP A 66 -1.85 5.14 2.76
CA TRP A 66 -2.93 6.06 3.13
C TRP A 66 -4.23 5.33 3.44
N HIS A 67 -4.61 4.35 2.62
CA HIS A 67 -5.83 3.58 2.85
C HIS A 67 -5.80 2.84 4.19
N ARG A 68 -4.69 2.15 4.49
CA ARG A 68 -4.48 1.42 5.75
C ARG A 68 -4.49 2.34 6.96
N VAL A 69 -3.75 3.46 6.90
CA VAL A 69 -3.75 4.48 7.95
C VAL A 69 -5.15 5.04 8.16
N TYR A 70 -5.86 5.37 7.09
CA TYR A 70 -7.18 5.96 7.16
C TYR A 70 -8.20 5.03 7.83
N GLU A 71 -8.22 3.75 7.45
CA GLU A 71 -9.11 2.73 8.00
C GLU A 71 -8.64 2.18 9.36
N ASN A 72 -7.41 2.53 9.79
CA ASN A 72 -6.74 1.95 10.96
C ASN A 72 -6.66 0.40 10.85
N ASP A 73 -6.18 -0.05 9.70
CA ASP A 73 -6.18 -1.44 9.27
C ASP A 73 -4.74 -1.87 8.98
N GLU A 74 -4.17 -2.72 9.84
CA GLU A 74 -2.88 -3.34 9.61
C GLU A 74 -2.97 -4.33 8.43
N VAL A 75 -1.86 -4.55 7.76
CA VAL A 75 -1.77 -5.40 6.57
C VAL A 75 -0.73 -6.49 6.74
N GLU A 76 -1.10 -7.69 6.29
CA GLU A 76 -0.17 -8.75 5.93
C GLU A 76 -0.43 -9.07 4.45
N TYR A 77 0.56 -8.82 3.59
CA TYR A 77 0.43 -9.22 2.20
C TYR A 77 0.73 -10.72 2.09
N ALA A 78 -0.07 -11.44 1.30
CA ALA A 78 0.22 -12.82 1.03
C ALA A 78 1.50 -12.91 0.19
N ASP A 79 2.58 -13.42 0.77
CA ASP A 79 3.80 -13.71 0.03
C ASP A 79 3.57 -14.95 -0.84
N GLY A 80 3.73 -14.80 -2.16
CA GLY A 80 3.35 -15.85 -3.09
C GLY A 80 3.23 -15.41 -4.54
N PRO A 81 2.97 -16.36 -5.46
CA PRO A 81 2.92 -16.09 -6.90
C PRO A 81 1.75 -15.19 -7.31
N ASP A 82 0.82 -14.93 -6.39
CA ASP A 82 -0.40 -14.16 -6.62
C ASP A 82 -0.25 -12.69 -6.22
N SER A 83 0.88 -12.28 -5.64
CA SER A 83 1.15 -10.89 -5.23
C SER A 83 2.57 -10.47 -5.58
N GLY A 84 2.81 -9.17 -5.75
CA GLY A 84 4.18 -8.66 -5.86
C GLY A 84 4.25 -7.14 -5.97
N LEU A 85 5.47 -6.62 -5.89
CA LEU A 85 5.79 -5.25 -6.24
C LEU A 85 6.14 -5.14 -7.71
N PHE A 86 5.64 -4.09 -8.35
CA PHE A 86 5.84 -3.83 -9.77
C PHE A 86 6.04 -2.35 -10.06
N SER A 87 6.83 -2.03 -11.09
CA SER A 87 6.98 -0.66 -11.60
C SER A 87 5.80 -0.21 -12.48
N VAL A 88 4.88 -1.13 -12.83
CA VAL A 88 3.74 -0.86 -13.69
C VAL A 88 2.46 -1.35 -13.04
N GLN A 89 1.48 -0.44 -12.96
CA GLN A 89 0.15 -0.72 -12.45
C GLN A 89 -0.55 -1.83 -13.27
N TYR A 90 -1.27 -2.73 -12.60
CA TYR A 90 -1.98 -3.86 -13.22
C TYR A 90 -1.13 -4.81 -14.09
N SER A 91 0.19 -4.86 -13.86
CA SER A 91 1.07 -5.77 -14.59
C SER A 91 1.62 -6.89 -13.70
N PHE A 92 1.81 -8.07 -14.30
CA PHE A 92 2.53 -9.20 -13.72
C PHE A 92 3.63 -9.72 -14.65
N ALA A 93 4.07 -8.88 -15.60
CA ALA A 93 5.23 -9.22 -16.42
C ALA A 93 6.50 -9.21 -15.56
N ASP A 94 7.35 -10.21 -15.73
CA ASP A 94 8.59 -10.36 -14.93
C ASP A 94 9.52 -9.14 -15.06
N GLU A 95 9.54 -8.49 -16.23
CA GLU A 95 10.32 -7.27 -16.49
C GLU A 95 9.85 -6.04 -15.71
N HIS A 96 8.61 -6.06 -15.21
CA HIS A 96 8.08 -5.02 -14.34
C HIS A 96 8.22 -5.36 -12.85
N ARG A 97 8.63 -6.59 -12.51
CA ARG A 97 8.70 -7.06 -11.13
C ARG A 97 9.88 -6.39 -10.42
N ILE A 98 9.59 -5.82 -9.25
CA ILE A 98 10.59 -5.28 -8.33
C ILE A 98 10.95 -6.40 -7.36
N ALA A 99 12.25 -6.70 -7.24
CA ALA A 99 12.74 -7.82 -6.45
C ALA A 99 12.90 -7.49 -4.96
N GLU A 100 13.34 -6.27 -4.65
CA GLU A 100 13.55 -5.77 -3.29
C GLU A 100 12.97 -4.35 -3.19
N PRO A 101 12.35 -3.97 -2.06
CA PRO A 101 12.11 -4.81 -0.88
C PRO A 101 11.06 -5.88 -1.14
N SER A 102 10.99 -6.86 -0.25
CA SER A 102 9.91 -7.84 -0.19
C SER A 102 8.57 -7.18 0.17
N LEU A 103 7.47 -7.87 -0.12
CA LEU A 103 6.16 -7.39 0.32
C LEU A 103 6.03 -7.36 1.84
N ASP A 104 6.70 -8.26 2.56
CA ASP A 104 6.71 -8.26 4.03
C ASP A 104 7.40 -7.01 4.59
N GLU A 105 8.54 -6.61 4.02
CA GLU A 105 9.21 -5.35 4.38
C GLU A 105 8.32 -4.13 4.08
N VAL A 106 7.60 -4.13 2.94
CA VAL A 106 6.62 -3.07 2.65
C VAL A 106 5.46 -3.08 3.66
N ALA A 107 4.97 -4.27 4.07
CA ALA A 107 3.93 -4.39 5.08
C ALA A 107 4.39 -3.85 6.43
N GLU A 108 5.62 -4.14 6.85
CA GLU A 108 6.20 -3.61 8.09
C GLU A 108 6.24 -2.07 8.09
N LEU A 109 6.67 -1.47 6.99
CA LEU A 109 6.68 0.00 6.83
C LEU A 109 5.26 0.59 6.91
N ILE A 110 4.28 -0.05 6.28
CA ILE A 110 2.89 0.41 6.30
C ILE A 110 2.27 0.24 7.70
N ASN A 111 2.53 -0.88 8.38
CA ASN A 111 2.01 -1.13 9.71
C ASN A 111 2.61 -0.17 10.74
N GLN A 112 3.87 0.24 10.58
CA GLN A 112 4.45 1.31 11.38
C GLN A 112 3.68 2.63 11.20
N LEU A 113 3.34 3.00 9.97
CA LEU A 113 2.50 4.18 9.71
C LEU A 113 1.10 4.05 10.29
N VAL A 114 0.49 2.86 10.25
CA VAL A 114 -0.80 2.59 10.91
C VAL A 114 -0.67 2.78 12.42
N ALA A 115 0.41 2.32 13.05
CA ALA A 115 0.63 2.53 14.48
C ALA A 115 0.84 4.02 14.84
N ASP A 116 1.52 4.78 13.98
CA ASP A 116 1.83 6.20 14.23
C ASP A 116 0.63 7.14 13.95
N PHE A 117 -0.22 6.79 12.99
CA PHE A 117 -1.30 7.65 12.48
C PHE A 117 -2.72 7.04 12.58
N GLY A 118 -2.85 5.82 13.12
CA GLY A 118 -4.09 5.03 13.32
C GLY A 118 -5.15 5.61 14.27
#